data_AF-A0A4Y2UV93-F1
#
_entry.id   AF-A0A4Y2UV93-F1
#
_cell.length_a   1.000
_cell.length_b   1.000
_cell.length_c   1.000
_cell.angle_alpha   90.00
_cell.angle_beta   90.00
_cell.angle_gamma   90.00
#
_symmetry.space_group_name_H-M   'P 1'
#
loop_
_entity.id
_entity.type
_entity.pdbx_description
1 polymer ?
#
loop_
_entity_poly.entity_id
_entity_poly.type
_entity_poly.pdbx_seq_one_letter_code
_entity_poly.pdbx_strand_id
1 'polypeptide(L)'
;MTLALKDRALLVKLFYKNGDCAAIALKKFRTLKGLRSGPGPMTAFGLEKIIDNFEESGSFDVKCGRGSARVISRTLDMPVSTVRKILQTHVQKLVPADLPKREAFGPQFLARMEVGNAWPWNILWTDEAHFHL
;
A
#
# COMPACT_ATOMS: atom_id res chain seq x y z
N MET A 1 0.13 -15.31 12.67
CA MET A 1 -0.98 -15.75 11.79
C MET A 1 -1.28 -14.65 10.78
N THR A 2 -1.43 -14.99 9.51
CA THR A 2 -1.62 -14.03 8.41
C THR A 2 -3.05 -14.15 7.89
N LEU A 3 -3.93 -13.20 8.22
CA LEU A 3 -5.24 -13.08 7.54
C LEU A 3 -5.07 -12.57 6.11
N ALA A 4 -5.92 -13.07 5.20
CA ALA A 4 -6.03 -12.57 3.84
C ALA A 4 -6.41 -11.07 3.83
N LEU A 5 -5.91 -10.32 2.84
CA LEU A 5 -6.17 -8.88 2.71
C LEU A 5 -7.68 -8.55 2.69
N LYS A 6 -8.46 -9.34 1.96
CA LYS A 6 -9.93 -9.21 1.89
C LYS A 6 -10.57 -9.30 3.27
N ASP A 7 -10.04 -10.16 4.13
CA ASP A 7 -10.58 -10.37 5.48
C ASP A 7 -10.20 -9.24 6.44
N ARG A 8 -8.98 -8.70 6.31
CA ARG A 8 -8.53 -7.51 7.07
C ARG A 8 -9.37 -6.28 6.74
N ALA A 9 -9.60 -6.03 5.44
CA ALA A 9 -10.44 -4.93 4.99
C ALA A 9 -11.88 -5.06 5.50
N LEU A 10 -12.43 -6.28 5.47
CA LEU A 10 -13.77 -6.54 5.99
C LEU A 10 -13.87 -6.32 7.50
N LEU A 11 -12.83 -6.68 8.26
CA LEU A 11 -12.76 -6.44 9.70
C LEU A 11 -12.73 -4.95 10.05
N VAL A 12 -11.90 -4.16 9.39
CA VAL A 12 -11.84 -2.71 9.63
C VAL A 12 -13.15 -2.03 9.23
N LYS A 13 -13.77 -2.45 8.13
CA LYS A 13 -15.11 -1.98 7.74
C LYS A 13 -16.16 -2.29 8.80
N LEU A 14 -16.10 -3.47 9.42
CA LEU A 14 -17.01 -3.84 10.52
C LEU A 14 -16.69 -3.07 11.80
N PHE A 15 -15.43 -2.75 12.07
CA PHE A 15 -15.03 -1.99 13.25
C PHE A 15 -15.69 -0.60 13.28
N TYR A 16 -15.47 0.21 12.24
CA TYR A 16 -16.04 1.56 12.17
C TYR A 16 -17.58 1.55 12.10
N LYS A 17 -18.17 0.54 11.45
CA LYS A 17 -19.64 0.40 11.39
C LYS A 17 -20.30 0.07 12.74
N ASN A 18 -19.53 -0.36 13.74
CA ASN A 18 -20.03 -0.76 15.05
C ASN A 18 -19.53 0.15 16.18
N GLY A 19 -19.17 1.41 15.86
CA GLY A 19 -18.73 2.39 16.85
C GLY A 19 -17.44 1.97 17.57
N ASP A 20 -16.47 1.46 16.80
CA ASP A 20 -15.11 1.16 17.27
C ASP A 20 -15.04 0.07 18.35
N CYS A 21 -16.05 -0.81 18.40
CA CYS A 21 -16.05 -1.96 19.30
C CYS A 21 -15.46 -3.21 18.62
N ALA A 22 -14.20 -3.53 18.96
CA ALA A 22 -13.49 -4.70 18.44
C ALA A 22 -14.23 -6.03 18.70
N ALA A 23 -14.85 -6.17 19.88
CA ALA A 23 -15.61 -7.37 20.24
C ALA A 23 -16.82 -7.61 19.32
N ILE A 24 -17.58 -6.55 19.01
CA ILE A 24 -18.76 -6.62 18.14
C ILE A 24 -18.32 -6.88 16.69
N ALA A 25 -17.26 -6.21 16.23
CA ALA A 25 -16.70 -6.39 14.90
C ALA A 25 -16.23 -7.83 14.67
N LEU A 26 -15.49 -8.40 15.63
CA LEU A 26 -15.04 -9.80 15.57
C LEU A 26 -16.20 -10.79 15.62
N LYS A 27 -17.22 -10.52 16.46
CA LYS A 27 -18.42 -11.35 16.53
C LYS A 27 -19.11 -11.40 15.16
N LYS A 28 -19.37 -10.24 14.54
CA LYS A 28 -19.99 -10.15 13.20
C LYS A 28 -19.12 -10.77 12.10
N PHE A 29 -17.80 -10.59 12.17
CA PHE A 29 -16.87 -11.22 11.23
C PHE A 29 -16.96 -12.74 11.28
N ARG A 30 -16.99 -13.33 12.48
CA ARG A 30 -17.14 -14.78 12.67
C ARG A 30 -18.47 -15.29 12.11
N THR A 31 -19.57 -14.57 12.36
CA THR A 31 -20.89 -14.92 11.80
C THR A 31 -20.87 -14.91 10.27
N LEU A 32 -20.31 -13.86 9.67
CA LEU A 32 -20.21 -13.73 8.20
C LEU A 32 -19.33 -14.81 7.56
N LYS A 33 -18.31 -15.30 8.28
CA LYS A 33 -17.41 -16.34 7.80
C LYS A 33 -17.84 -17.77 8.16
N GLY A 34 -18.95 -17.94 8.87
CA GLY A 34 -19.41 -19.25 9.33
C GLY A 34 -18.40 -19.96 10.25
N LEU A 35 -17.54 -19.21 10.96
CA LEU A 35 -16.52 -19.80 11.83
C LEU A 35 -17.17 -20.33 13.11
N ARG A 36 -16.79 -21.54 13.54
CA ARG A 36 -17.27 -22.13 14.80
C ARG A 36 -17.00 -21.19 15.98
N SER A 37 -17.98 -21.08 16.89
CA SER A 37 -17.84 -20.35 18.15
C SER A 37 -16.78 -21.00 19.04
N GLY A 38 -15.57 -20.48 18.97
CA GLY A 38 -14.43 -20.83 19.81
C GLY A 38 -13.43 -19.67 19.81
N PRO A 39 -12.29 -19.79 20.52
CA PRO A 39 -11.20 -18.82 20.41
C PRO A 39 -10.71 -18.84 18.95
N GLY A 40 -11.24 -17.92 18.15
CA GLY A 40 -10.85 -17.80 16.75
C GLY A 40 -9.39 -17.35 16.65
N PRO A 41 -8.77 -17.49 15.47
CA PRO A 41 -7.38 -17.07 15.22
C PRO A 41 -7.13 -15.56 15.44
N MET A 42 -8.19 -14.78 15.66
CA MET A 42 -8.17 -13.34 15.82
C MET A 42 -8.70 -12.93 17.19
N THR A 43 -7.86 -12.24 17.96
CA THR A 43 -8.18 -11.63 19.26
C THR A 43 -8.54 -10.16 19.09
N ALA A 44 -9.16 -9.55 20.10
CA ALA A 44 -9.45 -8.11 20.10
C ALA A 44 -8.17 -7.27 19.92
N PHE A 45 -7.12 -7.60 20.69
CA PHE A 45 -5.80 -7.00 20.55
C PHE A 45 -5.19 -7.16 19.14
N GLY A 46 -5.40 -8.31 18.50
CA GLY A 46 -4.96 -8.53 17.12
C GLY A 46 -5.70 -7.66 16.10
N LEU A 47 -6.97 -7.34 16.35
CA LEU A 47 -7.75 -6.42 15.54
C LEU A 47 -7.30 -4.97 15.76
N GLU A 48 -7.11 -4.55 17.01
CA GLU A 48 -6.57 -3.22 17.35
C GLU A 48 -5.25 -2.97 16.63
N LYS A 49 -4.32 -3.94 16.67
CA LYS A 49 -3.05 -3.81 15.94
C LYS A 49 -3.22 -3.65 14.42
N ILE A 50 -4.25 -4.24 13.83
CA ILE A 50 -4.52 -4.07 12.39
C ILE A 50 -5.08 -2.68 12.10
N ILE A 51 -5.92 -2.17 13.00
CA ILE A 51 -6.47 -0.82 12.92
C ILE A 51 -5.36 0.21 13.10
N ASP A 52 -4.50 0.07 14.10
CA ASP A 52 -3.34 0.96 14.31
C ASP A 52 -2.45 1.03 13.07
N ASN A 53 -2.11 -0.13 12.49
CA ASN A 53 -1.31 -0.17 11.26
C ASN A 53 -2.05 0.48 10.07
N PHE A 54 -3.36 0.33 10.00
CA PHE A 54 -4.17 0.94 8.96
C PHE A 54 -4.29 2.46 9.13
N GLU A 55 -4.50 2.95 10.34
CA GLU A 55 -4.56 4.39 10.65
C GLU A 55 -3.20 5.06 10.45
N GLU A 56 -2.11 4.37 10.77
CA GLU A 56 -0.75 4.88 10.59
C GLU A 56 -0.31 4.91 9.10
N SER A 57 -0.74 3.93 8.29
CA SER A 57 -0.22 3.74 6.92
C SER A 57 -1.23 3.93 5.79
N GLY A 58 -2.52 4.01 6.09
CA GLY A 58 -3.61 3.99 5.11
C GLY A 58 -3.73 2.69 4.31
N SER A 59 -2.99 1.63 4.67
CA SER A 59 -2.86 0.41 3.88
C SER A 59 -2.98 -0.86 4.72
N PHE A 60 -3.61 -1.89 4.14
CA PHE A 60 -3.61 -3.25 4.68
C PHE A 60 -2.44 -4.10 4.21
N ASP A 61 -1.66 -3.56 3.27
CA ASP A 61 -0.50 -4.24 2.76
C ASP A 61 0.47 -4.45 3.91
N VAL A 62 1.04 -5.65 3.97
CA VAL A 62 2.05 -5.93 4.99
C VAL A 62 3.21 -5.02 4.63
N LYS A 63 3.47 -3.96 5.44
CA LYS A 63 4.77 -3.27 5.44
C LYS A 63 5.80 -4.38 5.35
N CYS A 64 6.51 -4.49 4.22
CA CYS A 64 7.36 -5.64 3.90
C CYS A 64 8.36 -5.80 5.03
N GLY A 65 8.03 -6.67 5.98
CA GLY A 65 8.74 -6.76 7.25
C GLY A 65 10.05 -7.44 6.97
N ARG A 66 11.11 -6.65 6.76
CA ARG A 66 12.50 -7.08 6.53
C ARG A 66 12.60 -8.49 5.92
N GLY A 67 11.85 -8.73 4.85
CA GLY A 67 11.87 -10.00 4.16
C GLY A 67 13.26 -10.15 3.57
N SER A 68 13.99 -11.20 3.96
CA SER A 68 15.31 -11.44 3.37
C SER A 68 15.13 -11.50 1.86
N ALA A 69 15.82 -10.63 1.13
CA ALA A 69 15.77 -10.60 -0.34
C ALA A 69 16.02 -11.99 -0.96
N ARG A 70 16.70 -12.89 -0.23
CA ARG A 70 16.89 -14.30 -0.60
C ARG A 70 15.62 -15.13 -0.61
N VAL A 71 14.70 -14.92 0.34
CA VAL A 71 13.44 -15.68 0.41
C VAL A 71 12.55 -15.29 -0.76
N ILE A 72 12.41 -13.98 -1.02
CA ILE A 72 11.61 -13.47 -2.14
C ILE A 72 12.24 -13.85 -3.49
N SER A 73 13.58 -13.85 -3.57
CA SER A 73 14.32 -14.33 -4.75
C SER A 73 14.00 -15.78 -5.09
N ARG A 74 13.98 -16.68 -4.09
CA ARG A 74 13.62 -18.09 -4.29
C ARG A 74 12.16 -18.28 -4.72
N THR A 75 11.25 -17.49 -4.17
CA THR A 75 9.81 -17.60 -4.49
C THR A 75 9.50 -17.10 -5.90
N LEU A 76 10.18 -16.03 -6.33
CA LEU A 76 9.92 -15.38 -7.62
C LEU A 76 10.87 -15.84 -8.73
N ASP A 77 11.81 -16.74 -8.42
CA ASP A 77 12.91 -17.15 -9.29
C ASP A 77 13.66 -15.96 -9.92
N MET A 78 13.88 -14.93 -9.13
CA MET A 78 14.58 -13.71 -9.55
C MET A 78 15.92 -13.58 -8.83
N PRO A 79 16.93 -12.93 -9.44
CA PRO A 79 18.18 -12.63 -8.77
C PRO A 79 17.95 -11.80 -7.50
N VAL A 80 18.66 -12.14 -6.42
CA VAL A 80 18.60 -11.41 -5.13
C VAL A 80 18.91 -9.92 -5.31
N SER A 81 19.78 -9.57 -6.26
CA SER A 81 20.10 -8.18 -6.61
C SER A 81 18.89 -7.42 -7.14
N THR A 82 18.07 -8.05 -7.99
CA THR A 82 16.84 -7.47 -8.54
C THR A 82 15.79 -7.29 -7.45
N VAL A 83 15.60 -8.31 -6.62
CA VAL A 83 14.70 -8.23 -5.46
C VAL A 83 15.14 -7.12 -4.50
N ARG A 84 16.44 -6.97 -4.24
CA ARG A 84 16.98 -5.92 -3.39
C ARG A 84 16.77 -4.54 -3.99
N LYS A 85 16.94 -4.37 -5.31
CA LYS A 85 16.60 -3.13 -6.03
C LYS A 85 15.11 -2.81 -5.89
N ILE A 86 14.21 -3.77 -6.13
CA ILE A 86 12.76 -3.57 -6.02
C ILE A 86 12.34 -3.20 -4.59
N LEU A 87 12.90 -3.90 -3.60
CA LEU A 87 12.68 -3.62 -2.18
C LEU A 87 13.27 -2.27 -1.75
N GLN A 88 14.37 -1.82 -2.37
CA GLN A 88 14.96 -0.49 -2.14
C GLN A 88 14.23 0.62 -2.92
N THR A 89 13.70 0.36 -4.12
CA THR A 89 12.96 1.35 -4.93
C THR A 89 11.57 1.62 -4.40
N HIS A 90 10.98 0.68 -3.63
CA HIS A 90 9.80 0.98 -2.81
C HIS A 90 10.09 2.01 -1.69
N VAL A 91 11.34 2.47 -1.57
CA VAL A 91 11.80 3.56 -0.69
C VAL A 91 12.16 4.83 -1.47
N GLN A 92 11.71 5.01 -2.73
CA GLN A 92 11.38 6.39 -3.14
C GLN A 92 10.01 6.73 -2.54
N LYS A 93 9.98 6.84 -1.20
CA LYS A 93 8.83 7.35 -0.49
C LYS A 93 8.69 8.79 -0.96
N LEU A 94 7.71 9.05 -1.83
CA LEU A 94 7.33 10.39 -2.22
C LEU A 94 7.16 11.20 -0.94
N VAL A 95 7.97 12.25 -0.80
CA VAL A 95 7.86 13.10 0.37
C VAL A 95 6.44 13.69 0.31
N PRO A 96 5.67 13.69 1.40
CA PRO A 96 4.31 14.26 1.38
C PRO A 96 4.26 15.71 0.87
N ALA A 97 5.37 16.46 0.99
CA ALA A 97 5.54 17.80 0.44
C ALA A 97 5.59 17.87 -1.10
N ASP A 98 5.93 16.77 -1.79
CA ASP A 98 6.00 16.70 -3.25
C ASP A 98 4.67 16.30 -3.90
N LEU A 99 3.74 15.71 -3.13
CA LEU A 99 2.44 15.25 -3.63
C LEU A 99 1.56 16.41 -4.14
N PRO A 100 1.38 17.53 -3.41
CA PRO A 100 0.55 18.64 -3.88
C PRO A 100 1.10 19.28 -5.15
N LYS A 101 2.43 19.38 -5.29
CA LYS A 101 3.09 19.97 -6.46
C LYS A 101 2.89 19.11 -7.71
N ARG A 102 2.93 17.79 -7.57
CA ARG A 102 2.72 16.85 -8.68
C ARG A 102 1.25 16.76 -9.07
N GLU A 103 0.34 16.75 -8.10
CA GLU A 103 -1.12 16.77 -8.36
C GLU A 103 -1.57 18.06 -9.04
N ALA A 104 -0.95 19.21 -8.70
CA ALA A 104 -1.25 20.48 -9.33
C ALA A 104 -0.65 20.60 -10.76
N PHE A 105 0.48 19.95 -11.04
CA PHE A 105 1.17 20.06 -12.33
C PHE A 105 0.37 19.47 -13.49
N GLY A 106 -0.24 18.30 -13.30
CA GLY A 106 -0.99 17.61 -14.37
C GLY A 106 -2.13 18.47 -14.96
N PRO A 107 -3.06 18.99 -14.14
CA PRO A 107 -4.13 19.86 -14.60
C PRO A 107 -3.62 21.16 -15.25
N GLN A 108 -2.57 21.78 -14.70
CA GLN A 108 -1.98 22.98 -15.29
C GLN A 108 -1.36 22.72 -16.67
N PHE A 109 -0.68 21.59 -16.82
CA PHE A 109 -0.09 21.17 -18.09
C PHE A 109 -1.18 20.89 -19.14
N LEU A 110 -2.26 20.18 -18.77
CA LEU A 110 -3.40 19.91 -19.63
C LEU A 110 -4.11 21.18 -20.10
N ALA A 111 -4.42 22.09 -19.16
CA ALA A 111 -5.04 23.37 -19.49
C ALA A 111 -4.20 24.18 -20.49
N ARG A 112 -2.87 24.08 -20.40
CA ARG A 112 -1.96 24.77 -21.33
C ARG A 112 -1.88 24.09 -22.70
N MET A 113 -2.06 22.77 -22.77
CA MET A 113 -2.21 22.05 -24.05
C MET A 113 -3.49 22.43 -24.79
N GLU A 114 -4.60 22.65 -24.07
CA GLU A 114 -5.87 23.09 -24.68
C GLU A 114 -5.76 24.47 -25.34
N VAL A 115 -4.98 25.38 -24.76
CA VAL A 115 -4.75 26.73 -25.32
C VAL A 115 -3.82 26.69 -26.54
N GLY A 116 -2.91 25.71 -26.63
CA GLY A 116 -1.97 25.59 -27.74
C GLY A 116 -1.37 24.20 -27.87
N ASN A 117 -1.88 23.39 -28.80
CA ASN A 117 -1.43 22.02 -29.04
C ASN A 117 0.02 21.91 -29.55
N ALA A 118 0.59 23.00 -30.07
CA ALA A 118 1.98 23.08 -30.53
C ALA A 118 2.97 23.27 -29.36
N TRP A 119 2.50 23.72 -28.20
CA TRP A 119 3.35 24.08 -27.07
C TRP A 119 4.17 22.90 -26.51
N PRO A 120 3.62 21.68 -26.32
CA PRO A 120 4.40 20.53 -25.85
C PRO A 120 5.54 20.13 -26.78
N TRP A 121 5.37 20.32 -28.09
CA TRP A 121 6.38 19.99 -29.10
C TRP A 121 7.57 20.95 -29.10
N ASN A 122 7.43 22.12 -28.48
CA ASN A 122 8.49 23.10 -28.31
C ASN A 122 9.27 22.93 -26.99
N ILE A 123 8.95 21.91 -26.19
CA ILE A 123 9.66 21.58 -24.95
C ILE A 123 10.84 20.66 -25.29
N LEU A 124 12.07 21.13 -25.01
CA LEU A 124 13.25 20.29 -25.07
C LEU A 124 13.34 19.45 -23.80
N TRP A 125 13.29 18.13 -23.94
CA TRP A 125 13.44 17.18 -22.84
C TRP A 125 14.89 16.70 -22.76
N THR A 126 15.46 16.75 -21.56
CA THR A 126 16.81 16.23 -21.28
C THR A 126 16.78 15.42 -20.00
N ASP A 127 17.46 14.27 -20.01
CA ASP A 127 17.66 13.44 -18.81
C ASP A 127 19.09 12.89 -18.81
N GLU A 128 19.64 12.64 -17.64
CA GLU A 128 20.98 12.10 -17.49
C GLU A 128 20.91 10.64 -17.05
N ALA A 129 21.50 9.74 -17.87
CA ALA A 129 21.58 8.33 -17.57
C ALA A 129 23.05 7.91 -17.44
N HIS A 130 23.39 7.24 -16.34
CA HIS A 130 24.71 6.66 -16.15
C HIS A 130 24.79 5.28 -16.82
N PHE A 131 25.72 5.12 -17.76
CA PHE A 131 26.03 3.85 -18.39
C PHE A 131 27.39 3.34 -17.90
N HIS A 132 27.47 2.05 -17.59
CA HIS A 132 28.73 1.37 -17.31
C HIS A 132 29.12 0.53 -18.52
N LEU A 133 30.35 0.73 -19.00
CA LEU A 133 30.99 -0.02 -20.08
C LEU A 133 31.69 -1.27 -19.53
#